data_AF-A0A7S4FKV7-F1
#
_entry.id   AF-A0A7S4FKV7-F1
#
_cell.length_a   1.000
_cell.length_b   1.000
_cell.length_c   1.000
_cell.angle_alpha   90.00
_cell.angle_beta   90.00
_cell.angle_gamma   90.00
#
_symmetry.space_group_name_H-M   'P 1'
#
loop_
_entity.id
_entity.type
_entity.pdbx_description
1 polymer ?
#
loop_
_entity_poly.entity_id
_entity_poly.type
_entity_poly.pdbx_seq_one_letter_code
_entity_poly.pdbx_strand_id
1 'polypeptide(L)'
;AVTPDGRYLFASNRGLRLKGGAAENSVAVFALRDDGAAVPVQHLPAESNPRHFLRLGDDSLLVGLAGRTRQRIARYAPRDALGGEAFTREWEPKEATEIG
;
A
#
# COMPACT_ATOMS: atom_id res chain seq x y z
N ALA A 1 5.47 3.93 5.78
CA ALA A 1 5.78 2.81 6.71
C ALA A 1 7.10 2.18 6.28
N VAL A 2 7.86 1.58 7.19
CA VAL A 2 9.15 0.93 6.87
C VAL A 2 9.10 -0.52 7.33
N THR A 3 9.78 -1.43 6.65
CA THR A 3 9.95 -2.82 7.10
C THR A 3 10.96 -2.91 8.27
N PRO A 4 10.82 -3.84 9.23
CA PRO A 4 11.70 -4.00 10.40
C PRO A 4 13.14 -4.34 10.03
N ASP A 5 13.33 -5.05 8.92
CA ASP A 5 14.65 -5.30 8.36
C ASP A 5 15.27 -4.05 7.71
N GLY A 6 14.54 -2.94 7.67
CA GLY A 6 14.97 -1.66 7.11
C GLY A 6 15.08 -1.66 5.59
N ARG A 7 14.66 -2.73 4.89
CA ARG A 7 14.90 -2.87 3.45
C ARG A 7 13.90 -2.16 2.56
N TYR A 8 12.69 -1.89 3.03
CA TYR A 8 11.66 -1.25 2.21
C TYR A 8 10.94 -0.10 2.92
N LEU A 9 10.66 0.95 2.14
CA LEU A 9 9.85 2.11 2.51
C LEU A 9 8.57 2.13 1.65
N PHE A 10 7.43 2.32 2.32
CA PHE A 10 6.13 2.52 1.69
C PHE A 10 5.64 3.95 1.88
N ALA A 11 5.17 4.56 0.79
CA ALA A 11 4.57 5.89 0.78
C ALA A 11 3.18 5.87 0.14
N SER A 12 2.21 6.60 0.72
CA SER A 12 0.93 6.86 0.06
C SER A 12 1.07 8.03 -0.90
N ASN A 13 0.63 7.80 -2.13
CA ASN A 13 0.32 8.86 -3.06
C ASN A 13 -1.19 9.07 -3.05
N ARG A 14 -1.59 10.28 -2.68
CA ARG A 14 -2.99 10.74 -2.76
C ARG A 14 -3.05 11.81 -3.82
N GLY A 15 -3.20 11.39 -5.07
CA GLY A 15 -3.25 12.30 -6.20
C GLY A 15 -4.32 13.36 -6.01
N LEU A 16 -3.98 14.61 -6.32
CA LEU A 16 -4.99 15.64 -6.53
C LEU A 16 -5.69 15.34 -7.86
N ARG A 17 -7.02 15.36 -7.83
CA ARG A 17 -7.82 15.22 -9.04
C ARG A 17 -7.65 16.52 -9.83
N LEU A 18 -6.78 16.52 -10.83
CA LEU A 18 -6.71 17.61 -11.80
C LEU A 18 -8.02 17.64 -12.59
N LYS A 19 -8.48 18.84 -12.99
CA LYS A 19 -9.75 19.00 -13.73
C LYS A 19 -9.74 18.08 -14.96
N GLY A 20 -10.67 17.12 -15.01
CA GLY A 20 -10.83 16.18 -16.12
C GLY A 20 -9.98 14.89 -16.02
N GLY A 21 -9.12 14.74 -15.01
CA GLY A 21 -8.27 13.57 -14.83
C GLY A 21 -8.73 12.58 -13.74
N ALA A 22 -8.26 11.34 -13.83
CA ALA A 22 -8.27 10.42 -12.70
C ALA A 22 -7.26 10.89 -11.64
N ALA A 23 -7.59 10.76 -10.36
CA ALA A 23 -6.61 10.97 -9.30
C ALA A 23 -5.67 9.76 -9.25
N GLU A 24 -4.37 9.99 -9.29
CA GLU A 24 -3.38 8.93 -9.11
C GLU A 24 -3.26 8.57 -7.63
N ASN A 25 -4.04 7.57 -7.21
CA ASN A 25 -3.93 6.98 -5.89
C ASN A 25 -3.06 5.72 -5.99
N SER A 26 -1.97 5.68 -5.23
CA SER A 26 -1.08 4.51 -5.22
C SER A 26 -0.34 4.37 -3.90
N VAL A 27 0.22 3.19 -3.70
CA VAL A 27 1.26 2.95 -2.69
C VAL A 27 2.56 2.77 -3.44
N ALA A 28 3.51 3.68 -3.22
CA ALA A 28 4.86 3.56 -3.75
C ALA A 28 5.72 2.73 -2.79
N VAL A 29 6.54 1.84 -3.35
CA VAL A 29 7.49 0.99 -2.64
C VAL A 29 8.89 1.35 -3.10
N PHE A 30 9.76 1.61 -2.13
CA PHE A 30 11.17 1.89 -2.35
C PHE A 30 12.02 0.85 -1.63
N ALA A 31 13.09 0.39 -2.25
CA ALA A 31 14.17 -0.29 -1.56
C ALA A 31 15.04 0.77 -0.87
N LEU A 32 15.33 0.54 0.41
CA LEU A 32 16.29 1.34 1.16
C LEU A 32 17.66 0.65 1.09
N ARG A 33 18.66 1.40 0.66
CA ARG A 33 20.06 0.96 0.61
C ARG A 33 20.76 1.31 1.93
N ASP A 34 21.91 0.68 2.17
CA ASP A 34 22.70 0.88 3.39
C ASP A 34 23.20 2.32 3.56
N ASP A 35 23.30 3.09 2.47
CA ASP A 35 23.62 4.51 2.46
C ASP A 35 22.41 5.42 2.75
N GLY A 36 21.24 4.84 3.02
CA GLY A 36 19.98 5.54 3.25
C GLY A 36 19.25 5.98 1.98
N ALA A 37 19.79 5.68 0.78
CA ALA A 37 19.12 6.03 -0.46
C ALA A 37 17.87 5.18 -0.69
N ALA A 38 16.78 5.83 -1.11
CA ALA A 38 15.53 5.19 -1.49
C ALA A 38 15.47 5.03 -3.01
N VAL A 39 15.43 3.79 -3.50
CA VAL A 39 15.32 3.46 -4.92
C VAL A 39 13.90 2.99 -5.21
N PRO A 40 13.17 3.58 -6.18
CA PRO A 40 11.83 3.12 -6.51
C PRO A 40 11.87 1.69 -7.02
N VAL A 41 11.02 0.84 -6.45
CA VAL A 41 10.87 -0.57 -6.83
C VAL A 41 9.52 -0.79 -7.50
N GLN A 42 8.45 -0.23 -6.93
CA GLN A 42 7.11 -0.54 -7.39
C GLN A 42 6.12 0.58 -7.10
N HIS A 43 5.13 0.73 -7.98
CA HIS A 43 3.94 1.54 -7.76
C HIS A 43 2.69 0.65 -7.81
N LEU A 44 2.01 0.51 -6.69
CA LEU A 44 0.80 -0.29 -6.58
C LEU A 44 -0.43 0.61 -6.66
N PRO A 45 -1.28 0.50 -7.69
CA PRO A 45 -2.47 1.33 -7.80
C PRO A 45 -3.43 1.05 -6.63
N ALA A 46 -3.99 2.11 -6.06
CA ALA A 46 -5.01 2.05 -5.03
C ALA A 46 -6.34 2.55 -5.62
N GLU A 47 -7.44 1.86 -5.32
CA GLU A 47 -8.76 2.23 -5.84
C GLU A 47 -9.28 3.57 -5.31
N SER A 48 -8.75 4.03 -4.18
CA SER A 48 -9.13 5.28 -3.50
C SER A 48 -7.98 5.80 -2.65
N ASN A 49 -8.19 6.87 -1.88
CA ASN A 49 -7.15 7.58 -1.12
C ASN A 49 -6.48 6.70 -0.03
N PRO A 50 -5.24 6.22 -0.21
CA PRO A 50 -4.53 5.52 0.85
C PRO A 50 -4.15 6.51 1.94
N ARG A 51 -4.78 6.42 3.12
CA ARG A 51 -4.63 7.42 4.19
C ARG A 51 -3.88 6.88 5.40
N HIS A 52 -4.14 5.64 5.77
CA HIS A 52 -3.57 5.03 6.96
C HIS A 52 -2.82 3.77 6.57
N PHE A 53 -1.73 3.54 7.29
CA PHE A 53 -0.88 2.38 7.12
C PHE A 53 -0.71 1.70 8.47
N LEU A 54 -0.91 0.40 8.48
CA LEU A 54 -0.50 -0.45 9.59
C LEU A 54 0.35 -1.57 9.02
N ARG A 55 1.52 -1.77 9.59
CA ARG A 55 2.36 -2.90 9.23
C ARG A 55 2.05 -4.08 10.13
N LEU A 56 1.97 -5.27 9.53
CA LEU A 56 1.76 -6.51 10.27
C LEU A 56 3.10 -7.22 10.52
N GLY A 57 3.08 -8.22 11.40
CA GLY A 57 4.26 -8.99 11.79
C GLY A 57 4.83 -9.87 10.67
N ASP A 58 4.02 -10.18 9.65
CA ASP A 58 4.35 -11.03 8.50
C ASP A 58 4.83 -10.24 7.27
N ASP A 59 5.41 -9.07 7.53
CA ASP A 59 5.87 -8.12 6.52
C ASP A 59 4.81 -7.48 5.62
N SER A 60 3.55 -7.85 5.75
CA SER A 60 2.46 -7.23 5.00
C SER A 60 2.05 -5.86 5.55
N LEU A 61 1.40 -5.08 4.69
CA LEU A 61 0.92 -3.73 4.98
C LEU A 61 -0.59 -3.68 4.82
N LEU A 62 -1.32 -3.35 5.88
CA LEU A 62 -2.72 -2.93 5.77
C LEU A 62 -2.79 -1.45 5.45
N VAL A 63 -3.59 -1.13 4.45
CA VAL A 63 -3.80 0.24 3.98
C VAL A 63 -5.27 0.58 4.06
N GLY A 64 -5.58 1.59 4.87
CA GLY A 64 -6.89 2.21 4.92
C GLY A 64 -7.12 3.07 3.67
N LEU A 65 -8.08 2.67 2.85
CA LEU A 65 -8.48 3.34 1.63
C LEU A 65 -9.73 4.20 1.90
N ALA A 66 -9.51 5.51 1.99
CA ALA A 66 -10.56 6.48 2.26
C ALA A 66 -11.33 6.86 0.99
N GLY A 67 -12.51 6.28 0.81
CA GLY A 67 -13.49 6.69 -0.20
C GLY A 67 -14.52 7.67 0.34
N ARG A 68 -15.22 8.37 -0.58
CA ARG A 68 -16.34 9.27 -0.19
C ARG A 68 -17.56 8.50 0.31
N THR A 69 -17.83 7.36 -0.31
CA THR A 69 -19.04 6.56 -0.04
C THR A 69 -18.75 5.25 0.68
N ARG A 70 -17.51 4.76 0.63
CA ARG A 70 -17.08 3.51 1.28
C ARG A 70 -15.65 3.63 1.76
N GLN A 71 -15.41 3.14 2.98
CA GLN A 71 -14.08 2.88 3.51
C GLN A 71 -13.73 1.42 3.20
N ARG A 72 -12.46 1.13 2.88
CA ARG A 72 -11.97 -0.23 2.68
C ARG A 72 -10.59 -0.39 3.30
N ILE A 73 -10.22 -1.62 3.59
CA ILE A 73 -8.85 -2.01 3.94
C ILE A 73 -8.35 -2.92 2.83
N ALA A 74 -7.14 -2.66 2.36
CA ALA A 74 -6.41 -3.53 1.45
C ALA A 74 -5.13 -3.99 2.13
N ARG A 75 -4.77 -5.25 1.92
CA ARG A 75 -3.52 -5.83 2.38
C ARG A 75 -2.53 -5.87 1.22
N TYR A 76 -1.29 -5.50 1.49
CA TYR A 76 -0.19 -5.60 0.54
C TYR A 76 0.85 -6.55 1.14
N ALA A 77 0.89 -7.79 0.67
CA ALA A 77 1.74 -8.84 1.21
C ALA A 77 2.99 -9.02 0.34
N PRO A 78 4.18 -9.28 0.93
CA PRO A 78 5.36 -9.62 0.14
C PRO A 78 5.07 -10.81 -0.78
N ARG A 79 5.63 -10.80 -2.00
CA ARG A 79 5.66 -12.00 -2.85
C ARG A 79 6.87 -12.84 -2.48
N ASP A 80 6.68 -14.15 -2.35
CA ASP A 80 7.69 -15.10 -1.91
C ASP A 80 9.03 -14.95 -2.66
N ALA A 81 10.10 -15.14 -1.91
CA ALA A 81 11.48 -14.76 -2.20
C ALA A 81 12.15 -15.59 -3.32
N LEU A 82 11.94 -15.23 -4.59
CA LEU A 82 12.72 -15.75 -5.73
C LEU A 82 13.07 -14.67 -6.79
N GLY A 83 13.60 -13.54 -6.35
CA GLY A 83 14.43 -12.68 -7.22
C GLY A 83 13.71 -11.76 -8.22
N GLY A 84 12.42 -11.48 -8.05
CA GLY A 84 11.71 -10.45 -8.82
C GLY A 84 10.55 -9.82 -8.04
N GLU A 85 10.76 -8.57 -7.59
CA GLU A 85 9.80 -7.53 -7.13
C GLU A 85 8.47 -8.01 -6.49
N ALA A 86 8.44 -8.06 -5.14
CA ALA A 86 7.94 -7.02 -4.23
C ALA A 86 6.40 -6.85 -4.29
N PHE A 87 5.72 -7.19 -3.20
CA PHE A 87 4.32 -6.91 -2.84
C PHE A 87 3.15 -7.12 -3.85
N THR A 88 2.14 -7.92 -3.44
CA THR A 88 0.83 -8.03 -4.10
C THR A 88 -0.29 -7.45 -3.25
N ARG A 89 -1.29 -6.84 -3.91
CA ARG A 89 -2.50 -6.35 -3.25
C ARG A 89 -3.56 -7.45 -3.16
N GLU A 90 -3.98 -7.74 -1.95
CA GLU A 90 -5.09 -8.62 -1.62
C GLU A 90 -6.17 -7.83 -0.88
N TRP A 91 -7.43 -8.17 -1.14
CA TRP A 91 -8.54 -7.61 -0.37
C TRP A 91 -8.74 -8.46 0.87
N GLU A 92 -8.74 -7.81 2.04
CA GLU A 92 -9.26 -8.48 3.22
C GLU A 92 -10.70 -8.94 2.93
N PRO A 93 -11.06 -10.20 3.20
CA PRO A 93 -12.41 -10.67 3.05
C PRO A 93 -13.33 -9.73 3.81
N LYS A 94 -14.47 -9.37 3.23
CA LYS A 94 -15.56 -8.83 4.02
C LYS A 94 -15.97 -9.94 4.97
N GLU A 95 -15.54 -9.91 6.23
CA GLU A 95 -16.49 -10.35 7.24
C GLU A 95 -17.66 -9.38 7.11
N ALA A 96 -18.76 -9.89 6.56
CA ALA A 96 -20.01 -9.17 6.56
C ALA A 96 -20.40 -8.99 8.01
N THR A 97 -20.00 -7.89 8.62
CA THR A 97 -20.67 -7.41 9.81
C THR A 97 -22.03 -6.91 9.34
N GLU A 98 -22.98 -7.84 9.19
CA GLU A 98 -24.38 -7.51 9.39
C GLU A 98 -24.50 -7.03 10.83
N ILE A 99 -24.52 -5.71 10.99
CA ILE A 99 -25.04 -5.10 12.21
C ILE A 99 -26.56 -5.20 12.07
N GLY A 100 -27.09 -6.34 12.52
CA GLY A 100 -28.49 -6.50 12.91
C GLY A 100 -28.72 -5.93 14.30
#